data_AF-A0A7C5EEB0-F1
#
_entry.id   AF-A0A7C5EEB0-F1
#
_cell.length_a   1.000
_cell.length_b   1.000
_cell.length_c   1.000
_cell.angle_alpha   90.00
_cell.angle_beta   90.00
_cell.angle_gamma   90.00
#
_symmetry.space_group_name_H-M   'P 1'
#
loop_
_entity.id
_entity.type
_entity.pdbx_description
1 polymer ?
#
loop_
_entity_poly.entity_id
_entity_poly.type
_entity_poly.pdbx_seq_one_letter_code
_entity_poly.pdbx_strand_id
1 'polypeptide(L)'
;MGRKALGIGFLIVAAELAVVLVAILVWIPKRLDTLAARPDDSTARLEKRMTALENRLSEVVFAIEKSRTDGEESRVTKADIARLSNNLDDIATEIYDFQKSVERSFMTVQRNILRRIGKGEAHSAGAYPMDSPSALAEALEKDGVILEKDKGCCRVKAVASNPNRPLELVAGIEGGNLYESLLELFAKPSALRAALLALGARPGAPAQPEKRLGPTGSRLWLYLRWKGLEKPIPLEEFILNAQTGKPMKDPKWVFSGSSFESNFRTGEEYYVPDESRVVIALTWNFTYQSVIACDHEDAGNEFLWAVNRDKLPEDPATPMELLVCTHPLP
;
A
#
# COMPACT_ATOMS: atom_id res chain seq x y z
N MET A 1 12.15 -47.27 22.28
CA MET A 1 11.91 -47.09 20.82
C MET A 1 11.73 -45.62 20.38
N GLY A 2 12.10 -44.60 21.18
CA GLY A 2 11.71 -43.20 20.91
C GLY A 2 12.76 -42.24 20.33
N ARG A 3 13.94 -42.68 19.85
CA ARG A 3 15.03 -41.77 19.42
C ARG A 3 15.26 -41.66 17.90
N LYS A 4 14.54 -42.42 17.06
CA LYS A 4 14.78 -42.42 15.59
C LYS A 4 13.91 -41.45 14.78
N ALA A 5 12.86 -40.87 15.36
CA ALA A 5 11.95 -39.97 14.65
C ALA A 5 12.44 -38.51 14.55
N LEU A 6 13.37 -38.08 15.43
CA LEU A 6 13.85 -36.69 15.44
C LEU A 6 14.86 -36.37 14.33
N GLY A 7 15.54 -37.37 13.77
CA GLY A 7 16.60 -37.16 12.78
C GLY A 7 16.08 -36.88 11.37
N ILE A 8 14.94 -37.45 10.99
CA ILE A 8 14.41 -37.36 9.62
C ILE A 8 13.74 -36.00 9.38
N GLY A 9 12.98 -35.48 10.35
CA GLY A 9 12.36 -34.16 10.25
C GLY A 9 13.37 -33.01 10.19
N PHE A 10 14.50 -33.15 10.91
CA PHE A 10 15.58 -32.17 10.89
C PHE A 10 16.34 -32.15 9.56
N LEU A 11 16.53 -33.33 8.95
CA LEU A 11 17.16 -33.48 7.63
C LEU A 11 16.29 -32.91 6.50
N ILE A 12 14.97 -33.04 6.58
CA ILE A 12 14.04 -32.48 5.60
C ILE A 12 14.03 -30.95 5.66
N VAL A 13 13.95 -30.37 6.87
CA VAL A 13 13.99 -28.91 7.05
C VAL A 13 15.33 -28.33 6.59
N ALA A 14 16.45 -29.01 6.87
CA ALA A 14 17.77 -28.58 6.40
C ALA A 14 17.92 -28.65 4.87
N ALA A 15 17.33 -29.66 4.22
CA ALA A 15 17.35 -29.80 2.76
C ALA A 15 16.46 -28.75 2.06
N GLU A 16 15.28 -28.46 2.60
CA GLU A 16 14.40 -27.41 2.08
C GLU A 16 15.00 -26.02 2.24
N LEU A 17 15.63 -25.73 3.40
CA LEU A 17 16.41 -24.51 3.61
C LEU A 17 17.55 -24.39 2.61
N ALA A 18 18.30 -25.48 2.35
CA ALA A 18 19.40 -25.47 1.40
C ALA A 18 18.94 -25.17 -0.04
N VAL A 19 17.79 -25.68 -0.48
CA VAL A 19 17.22 -25.40 -1.80
C VAL A 19 16.78 -23.94 -1.93
N VAL A 20 16.09 -23.40 -0.92
CA VAL A 20 15.69 -21.98 -0.87
C VAL A 20 16.93 -21.07 -0.82
N LEU A 21 17.95 -21.45 -0.05
CA LEU A 21 19.22 -20.72 0.04
C LEU A 21 19.99 -20.73 -1.27
N VAL A 22 20.07 -21.86 -1.98
CA VAL A 22 20.71 -21.91 -3.31
C VAL A 22 19.93 -21.06 -4.32
N ALA A 23 18.60 -21.05 -4.26
CA ALA A 23 17.79 -20.18 -5.12
C ALA A 23 18.05 -18.70 -4.83
N ILE A 24 18.13 -18.29 -3.56
CA ILE A 24 18.44 -16.92 -3.13
C ILE A 24 19.87 -16.54 -3.55
N LEU A 25 20.86 -17.38 -3.27
CA LEU A 25 22.29 -17.13 -3.54
C LEU A 25 22.64 -17.13 -5.02
N VAL A 26 21.93 -17.88 -5.86
CA VAL A 26 22.18 -17.92 -7.31
C VAL A 26 21.40 -16.83 -8.06
N TRP A 27 20.20 -16.48 -7.59
CA TRP A 27 19.30 -15.57 -8.32
C TRP A 27 19.55 -14.09 -8.02
N ILE A 28 19.95 -13.75 -6.79
CA ILE A 28 20.03 -12.37 -6.30
C ILE A 28 21.30 -11.63 -6.76
N PRO A 29 22.52 -12.20 -6.71
CA PRO A 29 23.73 -11.50 -7.14
C PRO A 29 23.69 -11.08 -8.62
N LYS A 30 23.18 -11.95 -9.50
CA LYS A 30 23.01 -11.65 -10.93
C LYS A 30 22.07 -10.46 -11.21
N ARG A 31 21.12 -10.18 -10.32
CA ARG A 31 20.24 -9.01 -10.40
C ARG A 31 20.82 -7.76 -9.73
N LEU A 32 21.70 -7.92 -8.74
CA LEU A 32 22.39 -6.79 -8.11
C LEU A 32 23.43 -6.18 -9.06
N ASP A 33 24.18 -6.99 -9.80
CA ASP A 33 25.15 -6.54 -10.81
C ASP A 33 24.51 -5.70 -11.93
N THR A 34 23.24 -5.97 -12.26
CA THR A 34 22.48 -5.21 -13.27
C THR A 34 21.87 -3.91 -12.73
N LEU A 35 21.81 -3.74 -11.40
CA LEU A 35 21.29 -2.56 -10.71
C LEU A 35 22.39 -1.60 -10.23
N ALA A 36 23.65 -2.06 -10.16
CA ALA A 36 24.80 -1.37 -9.59
C ALA A 36 25.42 -0.25 -10.46
N ALA A 37 24.62 0.54 -11.18
CA ALA A 37 25.16 1.70 -11.91
C ALA A 37 25.63 2.84 -10.97
N ARG A 38 25.20 2.83 -9.69
CA ARG A 38 25.77 3.62 -8.59
C ARG A 38 25.54 2.87 -7.26
N PRO A 39 26.59 2.40 -6.57
CA PRO A 39 26.40 1.81 -5.25
C PRO A 39 26.08 2.93 -4.27
N ASP A 40 24.84 2.97 -3.79
CA ASP A 40 24.49 3.71 -2.58
C ASP A 40 24.90 2.91 -1.34
N ASP A 41 24.84 3.53 -0.16
CA ASP A 41 25.18 2.90 1.12
C ASP A 41 24.31 1.64 1.41
N SER A 42 23.14 1.55 0.78
CA SER A 42 22.18 0.43 0.91
C SER A 42 22.70 -0.85 0.25
N THR A 43 23.23 -0.77 -0.98
CA THR A 43 23.80 -1.93 -1.69
C THR A 43 25.01 -2.52 -0.98
N ALA A 44 25.97 -1.68 -0.57
CA ALA A 44 27.14 -2.12 0.18
C ALA A 44 26.78 -2.75 1.53
N ARG A 45 25.73 -2.23 2.21
CA ARG A 45 25.20 -2.79 3.45
C ARG A 45 24.57 -4.17 3.22
N LEU A 46 23.76 -4.33 2.18
CA LEU A 46 23.13 -5.59 1.80
C LEU A 46 24.18 -6.67 1.47
N GLU A 47 25.16 -6.34 0.64
CA GLU A 47 26.27 -7.26 0.31
C GLU A 47 27.00 -7.72 1.57
N LYS A 48 27.38 -6.79 2.45
CA LYS A 48 28.06 -7.13 3.71
C LYS A 48 27.22 -8.07 4.59
N ARG A 49 25.91 -7.86 4.67
CA ARG A 49 25.00 -8.73 5.45
C ARG A 49 24.83 -10.10 4.80
N MET A 50 24.71 -10.17 3.48
CA MET A 50 24.65 -11.43 2.73
C MET A 50 25.91 -12.26 2.93
N THR A 51 27.10 -11.66 2.78
CA THR A 51 28.38 -12.35 3.03
C THR A 51 28.49 -12.84 4.48
N ALA A 52 28.03 -12.04 5.45
CA ALA A 52 28.03 -12.46 6.86
C ALA A 52 27.08 -13.65 7.10
N LEU A 53 25.93 -13.69 6.42
CA LEU A 53 25.00 -14.80 6.48
C LEU A 53 25.57 -16.07 5.83
N GLU A 54 26.17 -15.94 4.64
CA GLU A 54 26.83 -17.03 3.92
C GLU A 54 27.93 -17.70 4.77
N ASN A 55 28.77 -16.88 5.42
CA ASN A 55 29.82 -17.38 6.31
C ASN A 55 29.23 -18.18 7.48
N ARG A 56 28.22 -17.63 8.16
CA ARG A 56 27.56 -18.31 9.29
C ARG A 56 26.83 -19.58 8.87
N LEU A 57 26.20 -19.58 7.70
CA LEU A 57 25.57 -20.77 7.14
C LEU A 57 26.62 -21.86 6.86
N SER A 58 27.75 -21.48 6.26
CA SER A 58 28.86 -22.39 5.98
C SER A 58 29.42 -23.01 7.26
N GLU A 59 29.57 -22.23 8.33
CA GLU A 59 29.98 -22.73 9.65
C GLU A 59 28.99 -23.76 10.22
N VAL A 60 27.68 -23.48 10.14
CA VAL A 60 26.64 -24.39 10.62
C VAL A 60 26.58 -25.68 9.80
N VAL A 61 26.65 -25.59 8.48
CA VAL A 61 26.68 -26.76 7.59
C VAL A 61 27.92 -27.61 7.89
N PHE A 62 29.10 -27.00 7.99
CA PHE A 62 30.34 -27.70 8.32
C PHE A 62 30.25 -28.41 9.68
N ALA A 63 29.68 -27.77 10.70
CA ALA A 63 29.50 -28.37 12.02
C ALA A 63 28.55 -29.58 11.99
N ILE A 64 27.48 -29.52 11.18
CA ILE A 64 26.56 -30.64 10.97
C ILE A 64 27.27 -31.79 10.26
N GLU A 65 27.96 -31.53 9.15
CA GLU A 65 28.68 -32.54 8.38
C GLU A 65 29.78 -33.22 9.20
N LYS A 66 30.56 -32.44 9.96
CA LYS A 66 31.60 -32.97 10.84
C LYS A 66 31.02 -33.90 11.90
N SER A 67 29.95 -33.49 12.59
CA SER A 67 29.28 -34.33 13.60
C SER A 67 28.76 -35.66 13.02
N ARG A 68 28.28 -35.63 11.77
CA ARG A 68 27.82 -36.83 11.04
C ARG A 68 28.96 -37.78 10.67
N THR A 69 30.15 -37.25 10.42
CA THR A 69 31.33 -38.02 10.02
C THR A 69 32.04 -38.62 11.24
N ASP A 70 32.14 -37.86 12.32
CA ASP A 70 32.83 -38.24 13.56
C ASP A 70 31.96 -39.09 14.50
N GLY A 71 30.65 -39.20 14.22
CA GLY A 71 29.69 -39.93 15.05
C GLY A 71 29.34 -39.23 16.37
N GLU A 72 29.72 -37.96 16.51
CA GLU A 72 29.45 -37.13 17.68
C GLU A 72 28.10 -36.40 17.57
N GLU A 73 27.52 -36.02 18.71
CA GLU A 73 26.30 -35.20 18.75
C GLU A 73 26.62 -33.78 18.25
N SER A 74 25.80 -33.27 17.33
CA SER A 74 26.02 -31.93 16.74
C SER A 74 25.96 -30.84 17.81
N ARG A 75 26.93 -29.92 17.77
CA ARG A 75 26.94 -28.73 18.65
C ARG A 75 25.98 -27.63 18.18
N VAL A 76 25.32 -27.80 17.03
CA VAL A 76 24.35 -26.84 16.49
C VAL A 76 23.04 -26.92 17.27
N THR A 77 22.62 -25.80 17.84
CA THR A 77 21.41 -25.74 18.66
C THR A 77 20.19 -25.28 17.85
N LYS A 78 18.98 -25.52 18.37
CA LYS A 78 17.75 -24.93 17.81
C LYS A 78 17.78 -23.40 17.80
N ALA A 79 18.47 -22.78 18.76
CA ALA A 79 18.61 -21.34 18.83
C ALA A 79 19.48 -20.79 17.68
N ASP A 80 20.48 -21.54 17.24
CA ASP A 80 21.33 -21.16 16.10
C ASP A 80 20.53 -21.18 14.79
N ILE A 81 19.68 -22.19 14.60
CA ILE A 81 18.78 -22.29 13.45
C ILE A 81 17.75 -21.15 13.45
N ALA A 82 17.13 -20.88 14.61
CA ALA A 82 16.17 -19.78 14.74
C ALA A 82 16.80 -18.41 14.42
N ARG A 83 18.04 -18.17 14.86
CA ARG A 83 18.78 -16.94 14.50
C ARG A 83 19.08 -16.85 13.02
N LEU A 84 19.42 -17.95 12.36
CA LEU A 84 19.62 -17.97 10.90
C LEU A 84 18.33 -17.66 10.15
N SER A 85 17.21 -18.25 10.58
CA SER A 85 15.88 -17.98 10.00
C SER A 85 15.51 -16.50 10.12
N ASN A 86 15.64 -15.91 11.31
CA ASN A 86 15.30 -14.51 11.50
C ASN A 86 16.20 -13.58 10.67
N ASN A 87 17.51 -13.87 10.56
CA ASN A 87 18.40 -13.07 9.71
C ASN A 87 18.03 -13.17 8.22
N LEU A 88 17.56 -14.34 7.78
CA LEU A 88 17.07 -14.56 6.41
C LEU A 88 15.82 -13.74 6.14
N ASP A 89 14.85 -13.75 7.07
CA ASP A 89 13.62 -12.96 6.97
C ASP A 89 13.94 -11.45 6.92
N ASP A 90 14.82 -10.97 7.80
CA ASP A 90 15.23 -9.56 7.81
C ASP A 90 15.91 -9.13 6.50
N ILE A 91 16.76 -9.99 5.93
CA ILE A 91 17.43 -9.74 4.64
C ILE A 91 16.41 -9.77 3.50
N ALA A 92 15.45 -10.70 3.52
CA ALA A 92 14.40 -10.78 2.52
C ALA A 92 13.53 -9.51 2.51
N THR A 93 13.17 -8.99 3.69
CA THR A 93 12.45 -7.71 3.82
C THR A 93 13.29 -6.55 3.28
N GLU A 94 14.57 -6.46 3.63
CA GLU A 94 15.43 -5.37 3.13
C GLU A 94 15.62 -5.42 1.60
N ILE A 95 15.70 -6.61 1.01
CA ILE A 95 15.76 -6.79 -0.45
C ILE A 95 14.45 -6.34 -1.09
N TYR A 96 13.30 -6.68 -0.50
CA TYR A 96 11.99 -6.24 -0.99
C TYR A 96 11.88 -4.71 -0.96
N ASP A 97 12.28 -4.07 0.13
CA ASP A 97 12.27 -2.62 0.28
C ASP A 97 13.22 -1.93 -0.70
N PHE A 98 14.40 -2.51 -0.93
CA PHE A 98 15.36 -2.03 -1.92
C PHE A 98 14.78 -2.11 -3.33
N GLN A 99 14.17 -3.25 -3.71
CA GLN A 99 13.49 -3.40 -5.01
C GLN A 99 12.41 -2.33 -5.20
N LYS A 100 11.57 -2.10 -4.18
CA LYS A 100 10.57 -1.02 -4.20
C LYS A 100 11.17 0.37 -4.32
N SER A 101 12.29 0.62 -3.65
CA SER A 101 13.02 1.89 -3.75
C SER A 101 13.57 2.14 -5.15
N VAL A 102 14.16 1.12 -5.77
CA VAL A 102 14.67 1.17 -7.15
C VAL A 102 13.52 1.39 -8.14
N GLU A 103 12.41 0.65 -8.01
CA GLU A 103 11.22 0.85 -8.84
C GLU A 103 10.71 2.29 -8.75
N ARG A 104 10.57 2.84 -7.53
CA ARG A 104 10.15 4.24 -7.32
C ARG A 104 11.12 5.26 -7.97
N SER A 105 12.42 5.02 -7.83
CA SER A 105 13.46 5.89 -8.39
C SER A 105 13.46 5.86 -9.92
N PHE A 106 13.35 4.66 -10.50
CA PHE A 106 13.25 4.48 -11.94
C PHE A 106 12.01 5.17 -12.51
N MET A 107 10.84 4.97 -11.88
CA MET A 107 9.60 5.64 -12.27
C MET A 107 9.72 7.17 -12.17
N THR A 108 10.44 7.68 -11.17
CA THR A 108 10.69 9.12 -11.01
C THR A 108 11.59 9.68 -12.12
N VAL A 109 12.68 8.99 -12.45
CA VAL A 109 13.59 9.40 -13.55
C VAL A 109 12.87 9.32 -14.89
N GLN A 110 12.13 8.24 -15.13
CA GLN A 110 11.30 8.04 -16.31
C GLN A 110 10.26 9.16 -16.46
N ARG A 111 9.54 9.51 -15.38
CA ARG A 111 8.59 10.64 -15.34
C ARG A 111 9.26 11.96 -15.72
N ASN A 112 10.45 12.23 -15.20
CA ASN A 112 11.19 13.46 -15.48
C ASN A 112 11.67 13.53 -16.94
N ILE A 113 12.07 12.40 -17.54
CA ILE A 113 12.44 12.32 -18.95
C ILE A 113 11.21 12.52 -19.83
N LEU A 114 10.11 11.83 -19.55
CA LEU A 114 8.87 11.94 -20.31
C LEU A 114 8.26 13.35 -20.23
N ARG A 115 8.27 14.00 -19.06
CA ARG A 115 7.82 15.40 -18.91
C ARG A 115 8.65 16.38 -19.74
N ARG A 116 9.92 16.07 -20.01
CA ARG A 116 10.80 16.88 -20.86
C ARG A 116 10.58 16.64 -22.36
N ILE A 117 10.14 15.45 -22.74
CA ILE A 117 9.86 15.06 -24.12
C ILE A 117 8.43 15.46 -24.52
N GLY A 118 7.45 15.26 -23.64
CA GLY A 118 6.04 15.58 -23.84
C GLY A 118 5.70 17.02 -23.48
N LYS A 119 6.11 17.98 -24.32
CA LYS A 119 5.31 19.20 -24.52
C LYS A 119 4.48 18.99 -25.79
N GLY A 120 3.37 18.26 -25.67
CA GLY A 120 2.46 17.98 -26.79
C GLY A 120 1.13 17.44 -26.28
N GLU A 121 0.11 18.30 -26.38
CA GLU A 121 -1.35 18.04 -26.38
C GLU A 121 -1.91 16.93 -25.48
N ALA A 122 -2.42 17.36 -24.31
CA ALA A 122 -3.21 16.54 -23.39
C ALA A 122 -4.43 15.92 -24.08
N HIS A 123 -4.42 14.59 -24.22
CA HIS A 123 -5.60 13.80 -24.56
C HIS A 123 -6.20 13.27 -23.26
N SER A 124 -7.49 13.53 -23.09
CA SER A 124 -8.18 13.56 -21.80
C SER A 124 -8.54 12.17 -21.24
N ALA A 125 -7.67 11.61 -20.42
CA ALA A 125 -8.11 10.58 -19.47
C ALA A 125 -9.14 11.18 -18.50
N GLY A 126 -10.39 10.72 -18.55
CA GLY A 126 -11.44 11.15 -17.60
C GLY A 126 -12.03 12.54 -17.86
N ALA A 127 -12.25 12.92 -19.13
CA ALA A 127 -13.06 14.11 -19.44
C ALA A 127 -14.52 13.89 -19.03
N TYR A 128 -14.92 14.46 -17.89
CA TYR A 128 -16.32 14.62 -17.53
C TYR A 128 -16.86 15.94 -18.12
N PRO A 129 -18.13 16.00 -18.52
CA PRO A 129 -18.72 17.18 -19.17
C PRO A 129 -19.04 18.29 -18.14
N MET A 130 -18.00 18.91 -17.59
CA MET A 130 -18.10 19.87 -16.49
C MET A 130 -18.97 21.09 -16.81
N ASP A 131 -19.13 21.43 -18.09
CA ASP A 131 -19.91 22.58 -18.56
C ASP A 131 -21.43 22.33 -18.57
N SER A 132 -21.87 21.08 -18.41
CA SER A 132 -23.28 20.69 -18.40
C SER A 132 -23.62 19.94 -17.11
N PRO A 133 -24.34 20.57 -16.15
CA PRO A 133 -24.67 19.94 -14.89
C PRO A 133 -25.42 18.60 -15.03
N SER A 134 -26.36 18.49 -15.98
CA SER A 134 -27.12 17.26 -16.21
C SER A 134 -26.24 16.15 -16.78
N ALA A 135 -25.47 16.47 -17.83
CA ALA A 135 -24.58 15.49 -18.45
C ALA A 135 -23.47 15.05 -17.48
N LEU A 136 -23.02 15.95 -16.62
CA LEU A 136 -22.06 15.65 -15.57
C LEU A 136 -22.65 14.66 -14.56
N ALA A 137 -23.85 14.93 -14.05
CA ALA A 137 -24.52 14.05 -13.10
C ALA A 137 -24.73 12.63 -13.68
N GLU A 138 -25.20 12.54 -14.92
CA GLU A 138 -25.39 11.26 -15.62
C GLU A 138 -24.07 10.51 -15.83
N ALA A 139 -23.01 11.19 -16.24
CA ALA A 139 -21.69 10.59 -16.44
C ALA A 139 -21.07 10.11 -15.11
N LEU A 140 -21.20 10.89 -14.04
CA LEU A 140 -20.74 10.52 -12.71
C LEU A 140 -21.49 9.29 -12.18
N GLU A 141 -22.82 9.26 -12.32
CA GLU A 141 -23.64 8.16 -11.84
C GLU A 141 -23.33 6.85 -12.57
N LYS A 142 -23.12 6.92 -13.90
CA LYS A 142 -22.66 5.78 -14.70
C LYS A 142 -21.36 5.19 -14.17
N ASP A 143 -20.46 6.05 -13.69
CA ASP A 143 -19.17 5.67 -13.13
C ASP A 143 -19.20 5.50 -11.59
N GLY A 144 -20.39 5.35 -11.00
CA GLY A 144 -20.59 4.95 -9.60
C GLY A 144 -20.59 6.08 -8.57
N VAL A 145 -20.62 7.34 -9.00
CA VAL A 145 -20.62 8.51 -8.12
C VAL A 145 -21.92 9.29 -8.25
N ILE A 146 -22.66 9.43 -7.17
CA ILE A 146 -23.87 10.26 -7.15
C ILE A 146 -23.52 11.64 -6.58
N LEU A 147 -23.67 12.68 -7.39
CA LEU A 147 -23.41 14.07 -7.00
C LEU A 147 -24.66 14.67 -6.31
N GLU A 148 -24.50 15.17 -5.08
CA GLU A 148 -25.53 15.88 -4.32
C GLU A 148 -25.09 17.33 -4.08
N LYS A 149 -25.03 18.11 -5.16
CA LYS A 149 -24.44 19.46 -5.17
C LYS A 149 -25.03 20.38 -4.10
N ASP A 150 -26.34 20.36 -3.91
CA ASP A 150 -27.05 21.19 -2.93
C ASP A 150 -26.69 20.85 -1.48
N LYS A 151 -26.20 19.64 -1.24
CA LYS A 151 -25.75 19.16 0.08
C LYS A 151 -24.24 19.31 0.28
N GLY A 152 -23.51 19.81 -0.72
CA GLY A 152 -22.05 19.88 -0.66
C GLY A 152 -21.36 18.50 -0.59
N CYS A 153 -22.02 17.44 -1.09
CA CYS A 153 -21.53 16.07 -0.97
C CYS A 153 -21.63 15.28 -2.28
N CYS A 154 -20.86 14.20 -2.37
CA CYS A 154 -21.12 13.10 -3.30
C CYS A 154 -21.15 11.77 -2.54
N ARG A 155 -21.76 10.75 -3.15
CA ARG A 155 -21.89 9.41 -2.59
C ARG A 155 -21.33 8.36 -3.50
N VAL A 156 -20.70 7.36 -2.88
CA VAL A 156 -20.10 6.21 -3.56
C VAL A 156 -20.54 4.95 -2.84
N LYS A 157 -20.97 3.92 -3.58
CA LYS A 157 -21.27 2.62 -2.99
C LYS A 157 -20.00 1.96 -2.47
N ALA A 158 -20.09 1.30 -1.34
CA ALA A 158 -18.98 0.65 -0.67
C ALA A 158 -19.40 -0.67 -0.02
N VAL A 159 -18.43 -1.53 0.24
CA VAL A 159 -18.52 -2.63 1.21
C VAL A 159 -17.28 -2.62 2.09
N ALA A 160 -17.39 -3.18 3.29
CA ALA A 160 -16.23 -3.37 4.15
C ALA A 160 -15.26 -4.37 3.49
N SER A 161 -14.00 -3.96 3.28
CA SER A 161 -12.96 -4.95 3.00
C SER A 161 -12.60 -5.65 4.31
N ASN A 162 -12.13 -6.90 4.22
CA ASN A 162 -11.69 -7.67 5.38
C ASN A 162 -10.16 -7.72 5.43
N PRO A 163 -9.48 -6.62 5.81
CA PRO A 163 -8.03 -6.57 5.81
C PRO A 163 -7.48 -7.51 6.88
N ASN A 164 -6.32 -8.07 6.57
CA ASN A 164 -5.57 -8.97 7.45
C ASN A 164 -4.18 -8.39 7.80
N ARG A 165 -3.95 -7.12 7.48
CA ARG A 165 -2.74 -6.33 7.75
C ARG A 165 -3.13 -4.98 8.36
N PRO A 166 -2.15 -4.21 8.89
CA PRO A 166 -2.36 -2.81 9.21
C PRO A 166 -3.01 -2.06 8.02
N LEU A 167 -3.84 -1.08 8.35
CA LEU A 167 -4.47 -0.23 7.34
C LEU A 167 -3.45 0.77 6.80
N GLU A 168 -3.26 0.73 5.49
CA GLU A 168 -2.53 1.76 4.73
C GLU A 168 -3.47 2.57 3.83
N LEU A 169 -4.63 1.98 3.51
CA LEU A 169 -5.67 2.58 2.70
C LEU A 169 -6.98 2.65 3.47
N VAL A 170 -7.74 3.72 3.24
CA VAL A 170 -9.16 3.72 3.59
C VAL A 170 -9.93 2.97 2.53
N ALA A 171 -9.63 3.24 1.26
CA ALA A 171 -10.44 2.72 0.17
C ALA A 171 -9.63 2.44 -1.09
N GLY A 172 -9.88 1.26 -1.66
CA GLY A 172 -9.50 0.87 -3.01
C GLY A 172 -10.72 0.49 -3.84
N ILE A 173 -10.50 0.13 -5.10
CA ILE A 173 -11.51 -0.50 -5.98
C ILE A 173 -11.11 -1.94 -6.31
N GLU A 174 -11.99 -2.67 -6.99
CA GLU A 174 -11.80 -4.06 -7.38
C GLU A 174 -10.38 -4.32 -7.94
N GLY A 175 -9.70 -5.31 -7.34
CA GLY A 175 -8.35 -5.73 -7.71
C GLY A 175 -7.23 -4.72 -7.38
N GLY A 176 -7.49 -3.76 -6.48
CA GLY A 176 -6.46 -3.00 -5.78
C GLY A 176 -5.99 -3.70 -4.49
N ASN A 177 -5.34 -2.94 -3.59
CA ASN A 177 -4.79 -3.46 -2.33
C ASN A 177 -5.85 -3.60 -1.23
N LEU A 178 -6.88 -4.43 -1.44
CA LEU A 178 -7.99 -4.58 -0.50
C LEU A 178 -7.61 -5.29 0.82
N TYR A 179 -6.45 -5.95 0.88
CA TYR A 179 -5.92 -6.64 2.07
C TYR A 179 -5.38 -5.68 3.15
N GLU A 180 -5.17 -4.41 2.80
CA GLU A 180 -4.73 -3.29 3.66
C GLU A 180 -5.68 -2.08 3.57
N SER A 181 -6.88 -2.30 3.02
CA SER A 181 -7.94 -1.29 2.89
C SER A 181 -9.05 -1.49 3.92
N LEU A 182 -9.75 -0.42 4.30
CA LEU A 182 -10.98 -0.48 5.09
C LEU A 182 -12.22 -0.77 4.22
N LEU A 183 -12.25 -0.23 3.00
CA LEU A 183 -13.39 -0.32 2.08
C LEU A 183 -12.96 -0.75 0.68
N GLU A 184 -13.84 -1.50 0.03
CA GLU A 184 -13.91 -1.57 -1.43
C GLU A 184 -14.99 -0.62 -1.93
N LEU A 185 -14.65 0.23 -2.90
CA LEU A 185 -15.57 1.18 -3.53
C LEU A 185 -15.96 0.73 -4.93
N PHE A 186 -17.22 1.00 -5.28
CA PHE A 186 -17.77 0.74 -6.62
C PHE A 186 -17.92 2.03 -7.40
N ALA A 187 -16.81 2.71 -7.65
CA ALA A 187 -16.77 3.92 -8.46
C ALA A 187 -15.43 4.09 -9.16
N LYS A 188 -15.44 4.76 -10.31
CA LYS A 188 -14.22 5.16 -11.00
C LYS A 188 -13.55 6.31 -10.23
N PRO A 189 -12.24 6.23 -9.90
CA PRO A 189 -11.55 7.30 -9.18
C PRO A 189 -11.60 8.67 -9.88
N SER A 190 -11.51 8.70 -11.21
CA SER A 190 -11.69 9.94 -11.99
C SER A 190 -13.09 10.55 -11.86
N ALA A 191 -14.14 9.74 -11.68
CA ALA A 191 -15.49 10.25 -11.38
C ALA A 191 -15.52 10.92 -10.02
N LEU A 192 -14.91 10.31 -8.99
CA LEU A 192 -14.85 10.91 -7.65
C LEU A 192 -14.09 12.24 -7.70
N ARG A 193 -12.98 12.30 -8.42
CA ARG A 193 -12.23 13.55 -8.65
C ARG A 193 -13.11 14.62 -9.30
N ALA A 194 -13.83 14.28 -10.36
CA ALA A 194 -14.71 15.23 -11.07
C ALA A 194 -15.87 15.72 -10.19
N ALA A 195 -16.46 14.84 -9.38
CA ALA A 195 -17.49 15.22 -8.41
C ALA A 195 -16.95 16.21 -7.38
N LEU A 196 -15.75 16.00 -6.83
CA LEU A 196 -15.12 16.93 -5.88
C LEU A 196 -14.84 18.30 -6.50
N LEU A 197 -14.38 18.34 -7.75
CA LEU A 197 -14.20 19.58 -8.50
C LEU A 197 -15.55 20.30 -8.71
N ALA A 198 -16.61 19.56 -9.02
CA ALA A 198 -17.97 20.11 -9.19
C ALA A 198 -18.56 20.68 -7.88
N LEU A 199 -18.13 20.16 -6.73
CA LEU A 199 -18.43 20.68 -5.39
C LEU A 199 -17.55 21.88 -5.01
N GLY A 200 -16.62 22.30 -5.87
CA GLY A 200 -15.75 23.45 -5.64
C GLY A 200 -14.50 23.14 -4.80
N ALA A 201 -14.21 21.87 -4.53
CA ALA A 201 -12.99 21.47 -3.86
C ALA A 201 -11.77 21.73 -4.77
N ARG A 202 -10.67 22.19 -4.17
CA ARG A 202 -9.41 22.45 -4.87
C ARG A 202 -8.43 21.32 -4.61
N PRO A 203 -7.88 20.69 -5.66
CA PRO A 203 -6.84 19.69 -5.48
C PRO A 203 -5.58 20.37 -4.93
N GLY A 204 -4.92 19.72 -3.99
CA GLY A 204 -3.59 20.14 -3.55
C GLY A 204 -2.50 19.25 -4.14
N ALA A 205 -1.66 18.70 -3.28
CA ALA A 205 -0.52 17.89 -3.66
C ALA A 205 -0.40 16.64 -2.75
N PRO A 206 0.14 15.52 -3.27
CA PRO A 206 0.54 14.37 -2.47
C PRO A 206 1.54 14.73 -1.36
N ALA A 207 1.66 13.85 -0.37
CA ALA A 207 2.67 13.95 0.67
C ALA A 207 4.09 13.80 0.08
N GLN A 208 5.08 14.35 0.78
CA GLN A 208 6.51 14.15 0.56
C GLN A 208 7.12 13.56 1.84
N PRO A 209 7.00 12.24 2.05
CA PRO A 209 7.47 11.57 3.27
C PRO A 209 8.94 11.85 3.57
N GLU A 210 9.79 11.92 2.54
CA GLU A 210 11.22 12.19 2.65
C GLU A 210 11.52 13.59 3.21
N LYS A 211 10.56 14.53 3.09
CA LYS A 211 10.63 15.88 3.66
C LYS A 211 9.74 16.05 4.88
N ARG A 212 9.06 14.98 5.32
CA ARG A 212 8.03 15.01 6.38
C ARG A 212 6.95 16.06 6.13
N LEU A 213 6.54 16.23 4.88
CA LEU A 213 5.45 17.12 4.50
C LEU A 213 4.22 16.26 4.16
N GLY A 214 3.11 16.51 4.85
CA GLY A 214 1.83 15.86 4.58
C GLY A 214 1.20 16.29 3.25
N PRO A 215 0.15 15.61 2.81
CA PRO A 215 -0.61 15.99 1.63
C PRO A 215 -1.34 17.32 1.87
N THR A 216 -1.68 18.02 0.79
CA THR A 216 -2.41 19.29 0.85
C THR A 216 -3.66 19.23 -0.02
N GLY A 217 -4.61 20.14 0.22
CA GLY A 217 -5.83 20.27 -0.58
C GLY A 217 -6.99 20.85 0.22
N SER A 218 -8.15 20.99 -0.41
CA SER A 218 -9.39 21.29 0.32
C SER A 218 -9.68 20.22 1.36
N ARG A 219 -10.03 20.65 2.57
CA ARG A 219 -10.51 19.75 3.63
C ARG A 219 -11.83 19.09 3.21
N LEU A 220 -11.94 17.81 3.52
CA LEU A 220 -13.12 16.98 3.30
C LEU A 220 -13.59 16.35 4.60
N TRP A 221 -14.88 16.00 4.63
CA TRP A 221 -15.50 15.22 5.69
C TRP A 221 -16.04 13.93 5.10
N LEU A 222 -15.63 12.82 5.69
CA LEU A 222 -15.94 11.48 5.20
C LEU A 222 -16.84 10.78 6.21
N TYR A 223 -17.91 10.17 5.70
CA TYR A 223 -18.86 9.44 6.54
C TYR A 223 -19.24 8.13 5.87
N LEU A 224 -19.57 7.13 6.68
CA LEU A 224 -20.19 5.89 6.24
C LEU A 224 -21.64 5.84 6.69
N ARG A 225 -22.52 5.35 5.81
CA ARG A 225 -23.88 4.99 6.18
C ARG A 225 -24.28 3.68 5.52
N TRP A 226 -25.25 3.00 6.10
CA TRP A 226 -25.94 1.86 5.49
C TRP A 226 -27.38 1.82 6.01
N LYS A 227 -28.19 0.94 5.43
CA LYS A 227 -29.58 0.76 5.84
C LYS A 227 -29.63 0.28 7.29
N GLY A 228 -30.37 1.00 8.14
CA GLY A 228 -30.51 0.68 9.57
C GLY A 228 -29.74 1.62 10.50
N LEU A 229 -28.86 2.47 9.96
CA LEU A 229 -28.29 3.57 10.74
C LEU A 229 -29.23 4.78 10.77
N GLU A 230 -29.39 5.39 11.94
CA GLU A 230 -30.12 6.66 12.10
C GLU A 230 -29.37 7.84 11.49
N LYS A 231 -28.03 7.85 11.60
CA LYS A 231 -27.15 8.91 11.12
C LYS A 231 -25.86 8.33 10.53
N PRO A 232 -25.26 8.99 9.51
CA PRO A 232 -23.92 8.65 9.05
C PRO A 232 -22.89 8.74 10.18
N ILE A 233 -21.95 7.81 10.20
CA ILE A 233 -20.87 7.76 11.19
C ILE A 233 -19.60 8.35 10.55
N PRO A 234 -18.86 9.24 11.23
CA PRO A 234 -17.59 9.74 10.73
C PRO A 234 -16.60 8.61 10.44
N LEU A 235 -15.86 8.70 9.35
CA LEU A 235 -14.98 7.63 8.88
C LEU A 235 -13.88 7.25 9.89
N GLU A 236 -13.37 8.23 10.63
CA GLU A 236 -12.34 8.05 11.66
C GLU A 236 -12.76 7.13 12.81
N GLU A 237 -14.07 6.96 13.05
CA GLU A 237 -14.58 6.00 14.04
C GLU A 237 -14.27 4.55 13.65
N PHE A 238 -14.10 4.28 12.35
CA PHE A 238 -13.80 2.96 11.80
C PHE A 238 -12.31 2.62 11.79
N ILE A 239 -11.46 3.57 12.20
CA ILE A 239 -10.00 3.45 12.16
C ILE A 239 -9.48 3.55 13.60
N LEU A 240 -8.83 2.50 14.09
CA LEU A 240 -8.17 2.49 15.38
C LEU A 240 -6.69 2.86 15.24
N ASN A 241 -6.19 3.63 16.19
CA ASN A 241 -4.77 3.67 16.49
C ASN A 241 -4.43 2.38 17.28
N ALA A 242 -3.66 1.48 16.68
CA ALA A 242 -3.36 0.16 17.22
C ALA A 242 -2.55 0.20 18.53
N GLN A 243 -1.83 1.29 18.79
CA GLN A 243 -1.09 1.45 20.05
C GLN A 243 -2.02 1.82 21.21
N THR A 244 -3.04 2.63 20.95
CA THR A 244 -3.95 3.14 22.00
C THR A 244 -5.27 2.36 22.08
N GLY A 245 -5.62 1.60 21.04
CA GLY A 245 -6.91 0.91 20.90
C GLY A 245 -8.10 1.86 20.75
N LYS A 246 -7.87 3.15 20.46
CA LYS A 246 -8.92 4.18 20.35
C LYS A 246 -9.12 4.60 18.90
N PRO A 247 -10.33 5.09 18.53
CA PRO A 247 -10.57 5.70 17.23
C PRO A 247 -9.55 6.80 16.89
N MET A 248 -9.27 6.96 15.61
CA MET A 248 -8.41 8.01 15.08
C MET A 248 -8.94 9.38 15.53
N LYS A 249 -8.05 10.19 16.08
CA LYS A 249 -8.37 11.55 16.50
C LYS A 249 -7.96 12.55 15.43
N ASP A 250 -8.65 13.69 15.41
CA ASP A 250 -8.32 14.84 14.56
C ASP A 250 -8.01 14.48 13.09
N PRO A 251 -8.85 13.66 12.43
CA PRO A 251 -8.61 13.28 11.04
C PRO A 251 -8.62 14.52 10.15
N LYS A 252 -7.69 14.54 9.20
CA LYS A 252 -7.56 15.61 8.21
C LYS A 252 -7.60 15.00 6.82
N TRP A 253 -8.81 14.72 6.34
CA TRP A 253 -9.00 14.28 4.96
C TRP A 253 -8.87 15.47 4.02
N VAL A 254 -8.01 15.37 3.02
CA VAL A 254 -7.77 16.41 2.03
C VAL A 254 -7.94 15.89 0.62
N PHE A 255 -8.49 16.72 -0.26
CA PHE A 255 -8.52 16.46 -1.69
C PHE A 255 -7.12 16.69 -2.29
N SER A 256 -6.27 15.66 -2.30
CA SER A 256 -4.93 15.74 -2.89
C SER A 256 -4.98 15.76 -4.43
N GLY A 257 -6.04 15.19 -5.02
CA GLY A 257 -6.29 15.23 -6.46
C GLY A 257 -5.51 14.21 -7.31
N SER A 258 -4.49 13.56 -6.74
CA SER A 258 -3.55 12.66 -7.42
C SER A 258 -2.81 13.31 -8.61
N SER A 259 -2.39 12.51 -9.59
CA SER A 259 -1.58 12.91 -10.74
C SER A 259 -2.01 12.17 -12.01
N PHE A 260 -1.61 12.73 -13.14
CA PHE A 260 -1.71 12.10 -14.45
C PHE A 260 -0.32 11.66 -14.89
N GLU A 261 -0.23 10.51 -15.56
CA GLU A 261 1.01 9.98 -16.11
C GLU A 261 0.81 9.56 -17.56
N SER A 262 1.90 9.46 -18.32
CA SER A 262 1.85 8.97 -19.70
C SER A 262 2.27 7.51 -19.77
N ASN A 263 1.50 6.70 -20.48
CA ASN A 263 1.86 5.35 -20.86
C ASN A 263 3.08 5.40 -21.78
N PHE A 264 4.19 4.76 -21.40
CA PHE A 264 5.43 4.83 -22.16
C PHE A 264 5.38 4.09 -23.51
N ARG A 265 4.44 3.16 -23.69
CA ARG A 265 4.29 2.39 -24.94
C ARG A 265 3.40 3.11 -25.94
N THR A 266 2.29 3.68 -25.48
CA THR A 266 1.28 4.31 -26.33
C THR A 266 1.42 5.83 -26.39
N GLY A 267 2.10 6.44 -25.41
CA GLY A 267 2.16 7.89 -25.22
C GLY A 267 0.90 8.49 -24.57
N GLU A 268 -0.15 7.68 -24.38
CA GLU A 268 -1.44 8.16 -23.88
C GLU A 268 -1.36 8.53 -22.40
N GLU A 269 -1.95 9.66 -22.04
CA GLU A 269 -2.12 10.05 -20.64
C GLU A 269 -3.17 9.18 -19.96
N TYR A 270 -2.94 8.84 -18.70
CA TYR A 270 -3.89 8.14 -17.84
C TYR A 270 -3.91 8.78 -16.44
N TYR A 271 -5.04 8.63 -15.75
CA TYR A 271 -5.19 9.09 -14.37
C TYR A 271 -4.68 8.02 -13.41
N VAL A 272 -3.68 8.32 -12.59
CA VAL A 272 -2.98 7.31 -11.77
C VAL A 272 -3.91 6.49 -10.87
N PRO A 273 -4.92 7.06 -10.18
CA PRO A 273 -5.86 6.30 -9.36
C PRO A 273 -6.70 5.30 -10.15
N ASP A 274 -7.06 5.60 -11.40
CA ASP A 274 -7.83 4.69 -12.25
C ASP A 274 -7.05 3.40 -12.54
N GLU A 275 -5.72 3.49 -12.68
CA GLU A 275 -4.84 2.34 -12.93
C GLU A 275 -4.34 1.67 -11.64
N SER A 276 -3.92 2.46 -10.64
CA SER A 276 -3.39 1.95 -9.37
C SER A 276 -4.48 1.40 -8.45
N ARG A 277 -5.75 1.75 -8.70
CA ARG A 277 -6.93 1.30 -7.94
C ARG A 277 -6.95 1.75 -6.48
N VAL A 278 -6.13 2.75 -6.15
CA VAL A 278 -6.10 3.40 -4.84
C VAL A 278 -6.99 4.64 -4.89
N VAL A 279 -7.96 4.74 -3.98
CA VAL A 279 -8.91 5.88 -3.98
C VAL A 279 -8.62 6.84 -2.83
N ILE A 280 -8.50 6.31 -1.62
CA ILE A 280 -8.30 7.09 -0.40
C ILE A 280 -7.12 6.53 0.38
N ALA A 281 -6.03 7.29 0.44
CA ALA A 281 -4.83 6.92 1.18
C ALA A 281 -4.99 7.28 2.67
N LEU A 282 -4.75 6.30 3.54
CA LEU A 282 -4.61 6.53 4.98
C LEU A 282 -3.18 6.93 5.33
N THR A 283 -2.19 6.32 4.67
CA THR A 283 -0.77 6.54 4.91
C THR A 283 -0.10 7.32 3.78
N TRP A 284 1.00 8.00 4.08
CA TRP A 284 1.62 8.95 3.15
C TRP A 284 2.23 8.31 1.90
N ASN A 285 2.64 7.04 1.96
CA ASN A 285 3.24 6.26 0.86
C ASN A 285 2.31 6.11 -0.37
N PHE A 286 0.99 6.18 -0.19
CA PHE A 286 0.00 6.03 -1.25
C PHE A 286 -0.61 7.33 -1.76
N THR A 287 -0.24 8.48 -1.19
CA THR A 287 -0.92 9.76 -1.48
C THR A 287 -0.78 10.24 -2.92
N TYR A 288 0.28 9.80 -3.63
CA TYR A 288 0.45 10.05 -5.06
C TYR A 288 -0.59 9.32 -5.90
N GLN A 289 -1.01 8.13 -5.46
CA GLN A 289 -1.92 7.23 -6.16
C GLN A 289 -3.39 7.42 -5.76
N SER A 290 -3.69 8.30 -4.81
CA SER A 290 -5.03 8.47 -4.24
C SER A 290 -5.68 9.79 -4.61
N VAL A 291 -7.01 9.80 -4.77
CA VAL A 291 -7.82 11.02 -4.97
C VAL A 291 -7.89 11.85 -3.68
N ILE A 292 -8.05 11.18 -2.55
CA ILE A 292 -8.17 11.76 -1.20
C ILE A 292 -7.06 11.19 -0.32
N ALA A 293 -6.50 12.01 0.55
CA ALA A 293 -5.40 11.62 1.42
C ALA A 293 -5.61 12.08 2.87
N CYS A 294 -4.97 11.38 3.81
CA CYS A 294 -4.92 11.78 5.22
C CYS A 294 -3.70 12.67 5.51
N ASP A 295 -3.95 13.90 5.99
CA ASP A 295 -2.96 14.85 6.51
C ASP A 295 -2.79 14.75 8.04
N HIS A 296 -3.05 13.57 8.60
CA HIS A 296 -2.75 13.30 10.00
C HIS A 296 -1.22 13.15 10.18
N GLU A 297 -0.65 13.65 11.27
CA GLU A 297 0.81 13.60 11.49
C GLU A 297 1.34 12.16 11.58
N ASP A 298 0.59 11.29 12.26
CA ASP A 298 0.92 9.87 12.37
C ASP A 298 0.65 9.05 11.09
N ALA A 299 0.08 9.64 10.03
CA ALA A 299 -0.11 8.94 8.75
C ALA A 299 1.23 8.61 8.03
N GLY A 300 2.36 9.13 8.53
CA GLY A 300 3.69 8.67 8.15
C GLY A 300 4.07 7.28 8.68
N ASN A 301 3.31 6.70 9.62
CA ASN A 301 3.56 5.37 10.18
C ASN A 301 2.55 4.35 9.63
N GLU A 302 3.01 3.49 8.72
CA GLU A 302 2.18 2.50 8.03
C GLU A 302 1.71 1.33 8.92
N PHE A 303 2.34 1.12 10.08
CA PHE A 303 1.99 0.04 11.00
C PHE A 303 1.02 0.45 12.12
N LEU A 304 0.58 1.72 12.14
CA LEU A 304 -0.17 2.26 13.27
C LEU A 304 -1.66 1.96 13.24
N TRP A 305 -2.24 1.77 12.07
CA TRP A 305 -3.69 1.83 11.90
C TRP A 305 -4.31 0.45 11.77
N ALA A 306 -5.47 0.25 12.39
CA ALA A 306 -6.23 -0.99 12.34
C ALA A 306 -7.72 -0.71 12.13
N VAL A 307 -8.48 -1.71 11.69
CA VAL A 307 -9.93 -1.60 11.55
C VAL A 307 -10.61 -1.63 12.92
N ASN A 308 -11.52 -0.69 13.16
CA ASN A 308 -12.47 -0.77 14.26
C ASN A 308 -13.64 -1.69 13.87
N ARG A 309 -13.50 -2.99 14.14
CA ARG A 309 -14.51 -3.99 13.75
C ARG A 309 -15.84 -3.78 14.48
N ASP A 310 -15.82 -3.20 15.67
CA ASP A 310 -17.03 -2.92 16.46
C ASP A 310 -17.94 -1.86 15.82
N LYS A 311 -17.43 -1.10 14.86
CA LYS A 311 -18.19 -0.09 14.12
C LYS A 311 -18.71 -0.57 12.78
N LEU A 312 -18.18 -1.69 12.27
CA LEU A 312 -18.64 -2.25 10.99
C LEU A 312 -20.01 -2.94 11.15
N PRO A 313 -20.78 -3.08 10.06
CA PRO A 313 -21.96 -3.93 10.06
C PRO A 313 -21.61 -5.37 10.49
N GLU A 314 -22.54 -6.04 11.18
CA GLU A 314 -22.37 -7.44 11.59
C GLU A 314 -22.18 -8.37 10.38
N ASP A 315 -22.94 -8.14 9.31
CA ASP A 315 -22.77 -8.83 8.03
C ASP A 315 -21.75 -8.07 7.16
N PRO A 316 -20.56 -8.65 6.87
CA PRO A 316 -19.55 -8.02 6.02
C PRO A 316 -20.03 -7.73 4.60
N ALA A 317 -21.08 -8.41 4.11
CA ALA A 317 -21.67 -8.16 2.80
C ALA A 317 -22.68 -7.00 2.78
N THR A 318 -22.90 -6.33 3.93
CA THR A 318 -23.83 -5.19 4.02
C THR A 318 -23.42 -4.09 3.06
N PRO A 319 -24.30 -3.69 2.11
CA PRO A 319 -24.02 -2.56 1.23
C PRO A 319 -23.98 -1.26 2.02
N MET A 320 -22.89 -0.52 1.86
CA MET A 320 -22.63 0.77 2.49
C MET A 320 -22.57 1.88 1.44
N GLU A 321 -22.62 3.12 1.91
CA GLU A 321 -22.32 4.29 1.11
C GLU A 321 -21.28 5.15 1.85
N LEU A 322 -20.21 5.48 1.14
CA LEU A 322 -19.28 6.52 1.51
C LEU A 322 -19.83 7.87 1.06
N LEU A 323 -19.99 8.79 2.00
CA LEU A 323 -20.31 10.18 1.73
C LEU A 323 -19.02 10.99 1.82
N VAL A 324 -18.76 11.80 0.79
CA VAL A 324 -17.63 12.71 0.73
C VAL A 324 -18.16 14.13 0.62
N CYS A 325 -17.92 14.95 1.64
CA CYS A 325 -18.51 16.27 1.78
C CYS A 325 -17.44 17.38 1.90
N THR A 326 -17.76 18.57 1.42
CA THR A 326 -16.90 19.78 1.52
C THR A 326 -17.17 20.61 2.78
N HIS A 327 -18.09 20.17 3.62
CA HIS A 327 -18.40 20.69 4.96
C HIS A 327 -18.88 19.54 5.87
N PRO A 328 -18.84 19.70 7.21
CA PRO A 328 -19.38 18.68 8.09
C PRO A 328 -20.90 18.52 7.87
N LEU A 329 -21.41 17.31 8.08
CA LEU A 329 -22.84 17.08 8.18
C LEU A 329 -23.38 17.62 9.52
N PRO A 330 -24.60 18.18 9.53
CA PRO A 330 -25.22 18.75 10.73
C PRO A 330 -25.61 17.72 11.80
#